data_AF-A0A7V8Y677-F1
#
_entry.id   AF-A0A7V8Y677-F1
#
_cell.length_a   1.000
_cell.length_b   1.000
_cell.length_c   1.000
_cell.angle_alpha   90.00
_cell.angle_beta   90.00
_cell.angle_gamma   90.00
#
_symmetry.space_group_name_H-M   'P 1'
#
loop_
_entity.id
_entity.type
_entity.pdbx_description
1 polymer ?
#
loop_
_entity_poly.entity_id
_entity_poly.type
_entity_poly.pdbx_seq_one_letter_code
_entity_poly.pdbx_strand_id
1 'polypeptide(L)'
;EFIQLKRKLRNFIFPMSVAFLLWYLAYVLLATYAPAFMSTKVFGNINVGLIIGLSQFVTTFLITTLYVRYANRQLDPLSEHLRRQIEEAGL
;
A
#
# COMPACT_ATOMS: atom_id res chain seq x y z
N GLU A 1 -25.30 3.35 -7.90
CA GLU A 1 -24.01 4.08 -7.90
C GLU A 1 -22.88 3.40 -7.11
N PHE A 2 -23.16 2.72 -5.98
CA PHE A 2 -22.18 1.98 -5.17
C PHE A 2 -21.29 0.94 -5.89
N ILE A 3 -21.80 0.27 -6.93
CA ILE A 3 -21.05 -0.76 -7.68
C ILE A 3 -20.03 -0.15 -8.64
N GLN A 4 -20.28 1.05 -9.18
CA GLN A 4 -19.31 1.74 -10.03
C GLN A 4 -18.11 2.26 -9.22
N LEU A 5 -18.35 2.65 -7.96
CA LEU A 5 -17.28 3.02 -7.04
C LEU A 5 -16.42 1.78 -6.74
N LYS A 6 -17.01 0.66 -6.27
CA LYS A 6 -16.28 -0.60 -5.99
C LYS A 6 -15.39 -1.09 -7.15
N ARG A 7 -15.83 -0.93 -8.40
CA ARG A 7 -15.09 -1.40 -9.59
C ARG A 7 -13.86 -0.54 -9.90
N LYS A 8 -13.94 0.78 -9.71
CA LYS A 8 -12.79 1.70 -9.84
C LYS A 8 -11.67 1.37 -8.84
N LEU A 9 -12.05 0.79 -7.72
CA LEU A 9 -11.16 0.64 -6.57
C LEU A 9 -10.41 -0.67 -6.59
N ARG A 10 -11.06 -1.75 -7.02
CA ARG A 10 -10.36 -2.97 -7.41
C ARG A 10 -9.38 -2.71 -8.55
N ASN A 11 -9.75 -1.87 -9.50
CA ASN A 11 -8.84 -1.42 -10.57
C ASN A 11 -7.68 -0.53 -10.09
N PHE A 12 -7.73 0.02 -8.87
CA PHE A 12 -6.65 0.83 -8.31
C PHE A 12 -5.72 0.00 -7.42
N ILE A 13 -6.29 -0.90 -6.62
CA ILE A 13 -5.53 -1.76 -5.70
C ILE A 13 -4.79 -2.87 -6.45
N PHE A 14 -5.41 -3.47 -7.47
CA PHE A 14 -4.80 -4.56 -8.24
C PHE A 14 -3.48 -4.15 -8.90
N PRO A 15 -3.36 -3.01 -9.61
CA PRO A 15 -2.08 -2.57 -10.14
C PRO A 15 -1.08 -2.18 -9.04
N MET A 16 -1.53 -1.67 -7.89
CA MET A 16 -0.61 -1.38 -6.76
C MET A 16 -0.02 -2.66 -6.16
N SER A 17 -0.81 -3.71 -5.95
CA SER A 17 -0.31 -5.00 -5.47
C SER A 17 0.65 -5.64 -6.48
N VAL A 18 0.35 -5.55 -7.78
CA VAL A 18 1.25 -6.04 -8.84
C VAL A 18 2.55 -5.23 -8.87
N ALA A 19 2.47 -3.90 -8.76
CA ALA A 19 3.64 -3.04 -8.71
C ALA A 19 4.52 -3.35 -7.48
N PHE A 20 3.90 -3.58 -6.32
CA PHE A 20 4.62 -4.00 -5.11
C PHE A 20 5.33 -5.33 -5.30
N LEU A 21 4.66 -6.32 -5.90
CA LEU A 21 5.25 -7.62 -6.17
C LEU A 21 6.44 -7.51 -7.13
N LEU A 22 6.30 -6.74 -8.20
CA LEU A 22 7.38 -6.47 -9.17
C LEU A 22 8.54 -5.75 -8.50
N TRP A 23 8.27 -4.77 -7.65
CA TRP A 23 9.29 -4.03 -6.90
C TRP A 23 10.04 -4.93 -5.90
N TYR A 24 9.32 -5.80 -5.19
CA TYR A 24 9.92 -6.79 -4.30
C TYR A 24 10.81 -7.77 -5.08
N LEU A 25 10.34 -8.29 -6.22
CA LEU A 25 11.14 -9.17 -7.08
C LEU A 25 12.37 -8.45 -7.63
N ALA A 26 12.24 -7.18 -8.03
CA ALA A 26 13.38 -6.37 -8.45
C ALA A 26 14.42 -6.23 -7.34
N TYR A 27 14.00 -6.00 -6.09
CA TYR A 27 14.89 -5.99 -4.93
C TYR A 27 15.62 -7.33 -4.75
N VAL A 28 14.90 -8.46 -4.80
CA VAL A 28 15.50 -9.79 -4.66
C VAL A 28 16.50 -10.05 -5.79
N LEU A 29 16.14 -9.75 -7.04
CA LEU A 29 17.05 -9.89 -8.18
C LEU A 29 18.29 -9.02 -8.04
N LEU A 30 18.15 -7.74 -7.65
CA LEU A 30 19.29 -6.86 -7.39
C LEU A 30 20.17 -7.40 -6.25
N ALA A 31 19.57 -7.93 -5.19
CA ALA A 31 20.30 -8.48 -4.05
C ALA A 31 21.10 -9.73 -4.44
N THR A 32 20.52 -10.60 -5.27
CA THR A 32 21.16 -11.86 -5.68
C THR A 32 22.17 -11.68 -6.80
N TYR A 33 21.85 -10.89 -7.83
CA TYR A 33 22.68 -10.75 -9.03
C TYR A 33 23.65 -9.55 -8.97
N ALA A 34 23.33 -8.53 -8.19
CA ALA A 34 24.16 -7.31 -8.08
C ALA A 34 24.51 -6.95 -6.63
N PRO A 35 25.09 -7.87 -5.83
CA PRO A 35 25.49 -7.59 -4.45
C PRO A 35 26.53 -6.45 -4.35
N ALA A 36 27.36 -6.27 -5.38
CA ALA A 36 28.29 -5.16 -5.48
C ALA A 36 27.57 -3.80 -5.61
N PHE A 37 26.47 -3.74 -6.35
CA PHE A 37 25.63 -2.56 -6.46
C PHE A 37 24.90 -2.27 -5.15
N MET A 38 24.34 -3.30 -4.51
CA MET A 38 23.73 -3.16 -3.17
C MET A 38 24.72 -2.64 -2.12
N SER A 39 26.00 -3.01 -2.25
CA SER A 39 27.08 -2.57 -1.36
C SER A 39 27.63 -1.18 -1.71
N THR A 40 27.17 -0.56 -2.79
CA THR A 40 27.59 0.78 -3.20
C THR A 40 27.14 1.80 -2.16
N LYS A 41 28.09 2.54 -1.59
CA LYS A 41 27.81 3.58 -0.60
C LYS A 41 27.31 4.83 -1.30
N VAL A 42 26.16 5.35 -0.87
CA VAL A 42 25.54 6.57 -1.41
C VAL A 42 25.88 7.78 -0.54
N PHE A 43 25.81 7.62 0.78
CA PHE A 43 26.14 8.70 1.72
C PHE A 43 26.72 8.13 3.02
N GLY A 44 27.98 8.43 3.31
CA GLY A 44 28.69 7.87 4.46
C GLY A 44 28.62 6.33 4.50
N ASN A 45 27.96 5.79 5.53
CA ASN A 45 27.75 4.34 5.72
C ASN A 45 26.41 3.82 5.14
N ILE A 46 25.62 4.66 4.48
CA ILE A 46 24.37 4.26 3.85
C ILE A 46 24.68 3.69 2.46
N ASN A 47 24.34 2.42 2.24
CA ASN A 47 24.48 1.77 0.94
C ASN A 47 23.13 1.68 0.20
N VAL A 48 23.19 1.41 -1.10
CA VAL A 48 22.00 1.29 -1.95
C VAL A 48 21.07 0.19 -1.44
N GLY A 49 21.61 -0.94 -0.97
CA GLY A 49 20.81 -2.03 -0.43
C GLY A 49 19.98 -1.62 0.79
N LEU A 50 20.53 -0.79 1.67
CA LEU A 50 19.86 -0.26 2.84
C LEU A 50 18.75 0.72 2.44
N ILE A 51 18.98 1.55 1.42
CA ILE A 51 17.95 2.45 0.86
C ILE A 51 16.79 1.65 0.26
N ILE A 52 17.09 0.66 -0.59
CA ILE A 52 16.04 -0.15 -1.24
C ILE A 52 15.32 -1.00 -0.19
N GLY A 53 16.04 -1.56 0.79
CA GLY A 53 15.47 -2.28 1.92
C GLY A 53 14.53 -1.41 2.76
N LEU A 54 14.93 -0.18 3.12
CA LEU A 54 14.04 0.77 3.82
C LEU A 54 12.84 1.15 2.97
N SER A 55 13.03 1.30 1.66
CA SER A 55 11.93 1.60 0.73
C SER A 55 10.85 0.51 0.79
N GLN A 56 11.19 -0.77 1.00
CA GLN A 56 10.20 -1.85 1.18
C GLN A 56 9.26 -1.59 2.37
N PHE A 57 9.80 -1.10 3.50
CA PHE A 57 9.00 -0.73 4.66
C PHE A 57 8.08 0.44 4.34
N VAL A 58 8.62 1.48 3.70
CA VAL A 58 7.83 2.66 3.28
C VAL A 58 6.70 2.24 2.35
N THR A 59 6.96 1.38 1.35
CA THR A 59 5.91 0.90 0.44
C THR A 59 4.84 0.09 1.17
N THR A 60 5.22 -0.74 2.14
CA THR A 60 4.27 -1.51 2.94
C THR A 60 3.34 -0.59 3.76
N PHE A 61 3.91 0.42 4.42
CA PHE A 61 3.12 1.45 5.11
C PHE A 61 2.23 2.23 4.15
N LEU A 62 2.74 2.57 2.97
CA LEU A 62 2.00 3.30 1.95
C LEU A 62 0.78 2.49 1.50
N ILE A 63 0.96 1.21 1.18
CA ILE A 63 -0.13 0.30 0.79
C ILE A 63 -1.14 0.17 1.92
N THR A 64 -0.68 -0.02 3.16
CA THR A 64 -1.57 -0.15 4.33
C THR A 64 -2.36 1.14 4.58
N THR A 65 -1.71 2.30 4.51
CA THR A 65 -2.35 3.61 4.69
C THR A 65 -3.34 3.90 3.57
N LEU A 66 -2.96 3.60 2.32
CA LEU A 66 -3.85 3.71 1.16
C LEU A 66 -5.05 2.78 1.33
N TYR A 67 -4.84 1.53 1.79
CA TYR A 67 -5.90 0.59 2.09
C TYR A 67 -6.84 1.12 3.18
N VAL A 68 -6.33 1.59 4.32
CA VAL A 68 -7.15 2.10 5.44
C VAL A 68 -7.92 3.35 5.02
N ARG A 69 -7.25 4.33 4.39
CA ARG A 69 -7.89 5.55 3.88
C ARG A 69 -8.99 5.21 2.87
N TYR A 70 -8.73 4.20 2.06
CA TYR A 70 -9.67 3.72 1.08
C TYR A 70 -10.85 2.98 1.69
N ALA A 71 -10.58 2.05 2.62
CA ALA A 71 -11.59 1.31 3.37
C ALA A 71 -12.48 2.28 4.14
N ASN A 72 -11.93 3.30 4.80
CA ASN A 72 -12.69 4.34 5.48
C ASN A 72 -13.61 5.11 4.52
N ARG A 73 -13.15 5.50 3.32
CA ARG A 73 -14.03 6.10 2.30
C ARG A 73 -15.12 5.17 1.77
N GLN A 74 -14.89 3.87 1.80
CA GLN A 74 -15.90 2.86 1.45
C GLN A 74 -16.82 2.51 2.63
N LEU A 75 -16.33 2.67 3.86
CA LEU A 75 -17.05 2.44 5.11
C LEU A 75 -17.89 3.64 5.52
N ASP A 76 -17.52 4.88 5.15
CA ASP A 76 -18.31 6.09 5.38
C ASP A 76 -19.81 5.95 5.04
N PRO A 77 -20.21 5.33 3.90
CA PRO A 77 -21.63 5.06 3.65
C PRO A 77 -22.22 3.94 4.53
N LEU A 78 -21.40 3.01 5.03
CA LEU A 78 -21.81 2.01 6.01
C LEU A 78 -22.00 2.65 7.39
N SER A 79 -21.13 3.58 7.76
CA SER A 79 -21.19 4.39 8.99
C SER A 79 -22.45 5.24 9.02
N GLU A 80 -22.81 5.88 7.89
CA GLU A 80 -24.05 6.65 7.77
C GLU A 80 -25.29 5.77 7.94
N HIS A 81 -25.30 4.55 7.39
CA HIS A 81 -26.40 3.60 7.58
C HIS A 81 -26.45 3.05 9.00
N LEU A 82 -25.32 2.76 9.63
CA LEU A 82 -25.28 2.33 11.03
C LEU A 82 -25.73 3.45 11.97
N ARG A 83 -25.33 4.69 11.70
CA ARG A 83 -25.70 5.86 12.51
C ARG A 83 -27.18 6.19 12.38
N ARG A 84 -27.76 6.07 11.17
CA ARG A 84 -29.22 6.18 10.97
C ARG A 84 -29.98 5.03 11.62
N GLN A 85 -29.48 3.79 11.58
CA GLN A 85 -30.11 2.68 12.30
C GLN A 85 -30.03 2.85 13.82
N ILE A 86 -28.94 3.42 14.35
CA ILE A 86 -28.81 3.71 15.79
C ILE A 86 -29.70 4.88 16.21
N GLU A 87 -29.81 5.95 15.39
CA GLU A 87 -30.76 7.06 15.62
C GLU A 87 -32.23 6.62 15.49
N GLU A 88 -32.57 5.77 14.52
CA GLU A 88 -33.92 5.19 14.37
C GLU A 88 -34.25 4.13 15.43
N ALA A 89 -33.24 3.41 15.95
CA ALA A 89 -33.41 2.43 17.03
C ALA A 89 -33.49 3.08 18.43
N GLY A 90 -33.38 4.40 18.54
CA GLY A 90 -33.84 5.17 19.70
C GLY A 90 -33.18 4.83 21.04
N LEU A 91 -31.91 5.22 21.20
CA LEU A 91 -31.35 5.57 22.51
C LEU A 91 -30.95 7.04 22.54
#